data_AF-A0A9X1H8S7-F1
#
_entry.id   AF-A0A9X1H8S7-F1
#
_cell.length_a   1.000
_cell.length_b   1.000
_cell.length_c   1.000
_cell.angle_alpha   90.00
_cell.angle_beta   90.00
_cell.angle_gamma   90.00
#
_symmetry.space_group_name_H-M   'P 1'
#
loop_
_entity.id
_entity.type
_entity.pdbx_description
1 polymer ?
#
loop_
_entity_poly.entity_id
_entity_poly.type
_entity_poly.pdbx_seq_one_letter_code
_entity_poly.pdbx_strand_id
1 'polypeptide(L)'
;MENLINSENFNELKSLIENKIADLPDSYILIGAVGSLLLSSYLSKNGYPEAGSLIGKLALPVAGIGLAKYKDSLAAAAGKITEKVDEILPNSPIGANAD
;
A
#
# COMPACT_ATOMS: atom_id res chain seq x y z
N MET A 1 5.46 -24.96 16.58
CA MET A 1 4.53 -23.99 15.93
C MET A 1 4.66 -24.19 14.45
N GLU A 2 3.58 -24.56 13.75
CA GLU A 2 3.59 -24.55 12.28
C GLU A 2 3.79 -23.12 11.79
N ASN A 3 4.69 -22.95 10.82
CA ASN A 3 4.88 -21.66 10.16
C ASN A 3 3.60 -21.32 9.38
N LEU A 4 2.80 -20.40 9.92
CA LEU A 4 1.65 -19.80 9.23
C LEU A 4 2.06 -19.11 7.90
N ILE A 5 3.36 -18.89 7.68
CA ILE A 5 3.95 -18.34 6.46
C ILE A 5 4.74 -19.45 5.76
N ASN A 6 4.03 -20.32 5.03
CA ASN A 6 4.61 -21.07 3.92
C ASN A 6 4.33 -20.27 2.63
N SER A 7 5.18 -20.36 1.60
CA SER A 7 5.06 -19.55 0.37
C SER A 7 3.71 -19.73 -0.34
N GLU A 8 3.12 -20.91 -0.24
CA GLU A 8 1.78 -21.24 -0.74
C GLU A 8 0.69 -20.50 0.03
N ASN A 9 0.71 -20.59 1.37
CA ASN A 9 -0.20 -19.86 2.26
C ASN A 9 -0.06 -18.33 2.13
N PHE A 10 1.11 -17.83 1.75
CA PHE A 10 1.34 -16.39 1.63
C PHE A 10 0.58 -15.77 0.45
N ASN A 11 0.50 -16.46 -0.69
CA ASN A 11 -0.26 -15.99 -1.85
C ASN A 11 -1.77 -16.02 -1.60
N GLU A 12 -2.26 -17.05 -0.90
CA GLU A 12 -3.66 -17.12 -0.48
C GLU A 12 -3.99 -16.05 0.55
N LEU A 13 -3.13 -15.86 1.55
CA LEU A 13 -3.27 -14.80 2.55
C LEU A 13 -3.25 -13.42 1.91
N LYS A 14 -2.34 -13.17 0.96
CA LYS A 14 -2.30 -11.93 0.18
C LYS A 14 -3.62 -11.72 -0.56
N SER A 15 -4.09 -12.71 -1.31
CA SER A 15 -5.35 -12.62 -2.07
C SER A 15 -6.55 -12.38 -1.15
N LEU A 16 -6.58 -13.04 0.00
CA LEU A 16 -7.63 -12.87 1.01
C LEU A 16 -7.61 -11.45 1.61
N ILE A 17 -6.42 -10.92 1.93
CA ILE A 17 -6.27 -9.55 2.43
C ILE A 17 -6.67 -8.56 1.33
N GLU A 18 -6.16 -8.71 0.11
CA GLU A 18 -6.48 -7.85 -1.04
C GLU A 18 -7.99 -7.81 -1.30
N ASN A 19 -8.67 -8.96 -1.30
CA ASN A 19 -10.12 -9.03 -1.46
C ASN A 19 -10.87 -8.33 -0.32
N LYS A 20 -10.38 -8.45 0.93
CA LYS A 20 -11.03 -7.80 2.08
C LYS A 20 -10.84 -6.29 2.13
N ILE A 21 -9.77 -5.77 1.52
CA ILE A 21 -9.45 -4.33 1.53
C ILE A 21 -9.64 -3.66 0.17
N ALA A 22 -10.13 -4.39 -0.85
CA ALA A 22 -10.27 -3.91 -2.21
C ALA A 22 -11.14 -2.65 -2.33
N ASP A 23 -12.19 -2.57 -1.52
CA ASP A 23 -13.16 -1.48 -1.53
C ASP A 23 -12.74 -0.29 -0.64
N LEU A 24 -11.60 -0.39 0.06
CA LEU A 24 -11.12 0.67 0.93
C LEU A 24 -10.25 1.66 0.13
N PRO A 25 -10.37 2.98 0.39
CA PRO A 25 -9.42 3.95 -0.15
C PRO A 25 -7.98 3.59 0.24
N ASP A 26 -7.04 3.73 -0.71
CA ASP A 26 -5.64 3.34 -0.50
C ASP A 26 -5.00 4.03 0.73
N SER A 27 -5.36 5.30 0.97
CA SER A 27 -4.92 6.06 2.15
C SER A 27 -5.41 5.46 3.47
N TYR A 28 -6.59 4.84 3.47
CA TYR A 28 -7.18 4.23 4.68
C TYR A 28 -6.50 2.90 5.02
N ILE A 29 -5.99 2.18 4.02
CA ILE A 29 -5.24 0.93 4.23
C ILE A 29 -3.95 1.22 5.01
N LEU A 30 -3.19 2.25 4.61
CA LEU A 30 -1.97 2.65 5.31
C LEU A 30 -2.24 3.17 6.73
N ILE A 31 -3.28 4.00 6.91
CA ILE A 31 -3.68 4.48 8.24
C ILE A 31 -4.09 3.31 9.13
N GLY A 32 -4.86 2.35 8.60
CA GLY A 32 -5.25 1.14 9.32
C GLY A 32 -4.07 0.26 9.72
N ALA A 33 -3.05 0.16 8.86
CA ALA A 33 -1.81 -0.56 9.18
C ALA A 33 -1.04 0.12 10.32
N VAL A 34 -0.90 1.45 10.28
CA VAL A 34 -0.27 2.24 11.36
C VAL A 34 -1.05 2.08 12.67
N GLY A 35 -2.37 2.21 12.63
CA GLY A 35 -3.23 1.99 13.80
C GLY A 35 -3.08 0.60 14.40
N SER A 36 -2.96 -0.44 13.55
CA SER A 36 -2.74 -1.81 13.99
C SER A 36 -1.37 -2.02 14.65
N LEU A 37 -0.31 -1.36 14.14
CA LEU A 37 1.02 -1.39 14.78
C LEU A 37 1.02 -0.67 16.14
N LEU A 38 0.34 0.47 16.24
CA LEU A 38 0.18 1.17 17.51
C LEU A 38 -0.61 0.34 18.52
N LEU A 39 -1.69 -0.30 18.08
CA LEU A 39 -2.49 -1.22 18.91
C LEU A 39 -1.66 -2.43 19.35
N SER A 40 -0.88 -3.03 18.44
CA SER A 40 0.04 -4.12 18.76
C SER A 40 1.05 -3.72 19.85
N SER A 41 1.64 -2.53 19.72
CA SER A 41 2.56 -1.98 20.72
C SER A 41 1.88 -1.76 22.07
N TYR A 42 0.67 -1.19 22.06
CA TYR A 42 -0.12 -0.97 23.27
C TYR A 42 -0.45 -2.28 23.98
N LEU A 43 -0.97 -3.28 23.27
CA LEU A 43 -1.33 -4.59 23.83
C LEU A 43 -0.10 -5.30 24.42
N SER A 44 1.03 -5.26 23.72
CA SER A 44 2.28 -5.84 24.20
C SER A 44 2.76 -5.19 25.50
N LYS A 45 2.56 -3.88 25.67
CA LYS A 45 2.94 -3.13 26.88
C LYS A 45 1.95 -3.28 28.05
N ASN A 46 0.70 -3.64 27.78
CA ASN A 46 -0.37 -3.71 28.78
C ASN A 46 -0.74 -5.15 29.20
N GLY A 47 0.19 -6.10 29.05
CA GLY A 47 0.00 -7.47 29.54
C GLY A 47 -0.70 -8.41 28.57
N TYR A 48 -0.84 -8.04 27.29
CA TYR A 48 -1.41 -8.88 26.22
C TYR A 48 -0.38 -9.17 25.11
N PRO A 49 0.76 -9.83 25.42
CA PRO A 49 1.86 -10.03 24.46
C PRO A 49 1.48 -10.92 23.27
N GLU A 50 0.63 -11.93 23.47
CA GLU A 50 0.18 -12.82 22.39
C GLU A 50 -0.72 -12.10 21.39
N ALA A 51 -1.70 -11.33 21.87
CA ALA A 51 -2.57 -10.52 21.03
C ALA A 51 -1.78 -9.42 20.30
N GLY A 52 -0.84 -8.78 21.01
CA GLY A 52 0.09 -7.82 20.42
C GLY A 52 0.91 -8.43 19.27
N SER A 53 1.46 -9.62 19.48
CA SER A 53 2.23 -10.36 18.47
C SER A 53 1.36 -10.75 17.25
N LEU A 54 0.15 -11.25 17.48
CA LEU A 54 -0.78 -11.61 16.41
C LEU A 54 -1.14 -10.40 15.53
N ILE A 55 -1.57 -9.29 16.16
CA ILE A 55 -1.94 -8.08 15.43
C ILE A 55 -0.73 -7.50 14.70
N GLY A 56 0.45 -7.48 15.33
CA GLY A 56 1.68 -7.00 14.69
C GLY A 56 2.06 -7.81 13.45
N LYS A 57 1.96 -9.15 13.53
CA LYS A 57 2.23 -10.05 12.39
C LYS A 57 1.25 -9.86 11.23
N LEU A 58 0.00 -9.51 11.50
CA LEU A 58 -1.01 -9.20 10.48
C LEU A 58 -0.85 -7.78 9.92
N ALA A 59 -0.39 -6.82 10.73
CA ALA A 59 -0.18 -5.45 10.30
C ALA A 59 0.91 -5.34 9.21
N LEU A 60 1.94 -6.18 9.25
CA LEU A 60 3.02 -6.18 8.26
C LEU A 60 2.56 -6.49 6.82
N PRO A 61 1.84 -7.60 6.52
CA PRO A 61 1.35 -7.86 5.18
C PRO A 61 0.30 -6.82 4.73
N VAL A 62 -0.55 -6.31 5.63
CA VAL A 62 -1.48 -5.22 5.31
C VAL A 62 -0.74 -3.94 4.93
N ALA A 63 0.31 -3.57 5.67
CA ALA A 63 1.17 -2.43 5.33
C ALA A 63 1.86 -2.63 3.96
N GLY A 64 2.37 -3.83 3.69
CA GLY A 64 3.01 -4.16 2.42
C GLY A 64 2.07 -3.99 1.22
N ILE A 65 0.84 -4.49 1.33
CA ILE A 65 -0.18 -4.34 0.28
C ILE A 65 -0.60 -2.87 0.13
N GLY A 66 -0.80 -2.17 1.25
CA GLY A 66 -1.13 -0.74 1.25
C GLY A 66 -0.06 0.13 0.58
N LEU A 67 1.23 -0.14 0.83
CA LEU A 67 2.34 0.56 0.20
C LEU A 67 2.41 0.29 -1.31
N ALA A 68 2.19 -0.95 -1.73
CA ALA A 68 2.17 -1.30 -3.16
C ALA A 68 1.05 -0.56 -3.90
N LYS A 69 -0.18 -0.62 -3.39
CA LYS A 69 -1.32 0.12 -3.94
C LYS A 69 -1.10 1.63 -3.97
N TYR A 70 -0.59 2.20 -2.88
CA TYR A 70 -0.34 3.63 -2.79
C TYR A 70 0.71 4.11 -3.80
N LYS A 71 1.76 3.31 -4.05
CA LYS A 71 2.75 3.60 -5.09
C LYS A 71 2.10 3.67 -6.48
N ASP A 72 1.24 2.71 -6.80
CA ASP A 72 0.56 2.66 -8.10
C ASP A 72 -0.41 3.84 -8.26
N SER A 73 -1.14 4.20 -7.20
CA SER A 73 -2.00 5.40 -7.20
C SER A 73 -1.19 6.69 -7.38
N LEU A 74 0.00 6.79 -6.78
CA LEU A 74 0.86 7.96 -6.92
C LEU A 74 1.42 8.07 -8.35
N ALA A 75 1.85 6.95 -8.93
CA ALA A 75 2.31 6.89 -10.31
C ALA A 75 1.20 7.26 -11.30
N ALA A 76 -0.03 6.76 -11.09
CA ALA A 76 -1.19 7.12 -11.89
C ALA A 76 -1.53 8.61 -11.78
N ALA A 77 -1.43 9.20 -10.58
CA ALA A 77 -1.65 10.63 -10.38
C ALA A 77 -0.58 11.47 -11.12
N ALA A 78 0.69 11.07 -11.02
CA ALA A 78 1.78 11.74 -11.73
C ALA A 78 1.60 11.68 -13.25
N GLY A 79 1.22 10.52 -13.80
CA GLY A 79 0.94 10.36 -15.23
C GLY A 79 -0.18 11.28 -15.73
N LYS A 80 -1.29 11.38 -14.98
CA LYS A 80 -2.40 12.30 -15.30
C LYS A 80 -1.99 13.76 -15.28
N ILE A 81 -1.05 14.14 -14.41
CA ILE A 81 -0.52 15.51 -14.38
C ILE A 81 0.33 15.74 -15.63
N THR A 82 1.21 14.81 -16.00
CA THR A 82 2.04 14.89 -17.22
C THR A 82 1.18 14.99 -18.47
N GLU A 83 0.16 14.14 -18.62
CA GLU A 83 -0.78 14.17 -19.76
C GLU A 83 -1.49 15.52 -19.87
N LYS A 84 -2.01 16.05 -18.76
CA LYS A 84 -2.63 17.39 -18.75
C LYS A 84 -1.65 18.51 -19.06
N VAL A 85 -0.40 18.38 -18.63
CA VAL A 85 0.66 19.35 -18.96
C VAL A 85 0.96 19.31 -20.46
N ASP A 86 1.03 18.12 -21.07
CA ASP A 86 1.25 17.95 -22.52
C ASP A 86 0.05 18.43 -23.36
N GLU A 87 -1.19 18.32 -22.84
CA GLU A 87 -2.39 18.88 -23.50
C GLU A 87 -2.40 20.42 -23.48
N ILE A 88 -1.94 21.04 -22.38
CA ILE A 88 -1.97 22.51 -22.19
C ILE A 88 -0.76 23.18 -22.84
N LEU A 89 0.40 22.51 -22.80
CA LEU A 89 1.65 22.93 -23.40
C LEU A 89 2.16 21.82 -24.32
N PRO A 90 1.52 21.61 -25.50
CA PRO A 90 2.05 20.67 -26.46
C PRO A 90 3.46 21.14 -26.81
N ASN A 91 4.45 20.28 -26.59
CA ASN A 91 5.83 20.55 -26.99
C ASN A 91 5.82 20.87 -28.49
N SER A 92 5.83 22.16 -28.83
CA SER A 92 6.16 22.58 -30.18
C SER A 92 7.59 22.10 -30.43
N PRO A 93 7.86 21.39 -31.53
CA PRO A 93 9.20 20.93 -31.82
C PRO A 93 10.11 22.16 -31.86
N ILE A 94 10.97 22.29 -30.84
CA ILE A 94 12.07 23.24 -30.82
C ILE A 94 13.02 22.74 -31.92
N GLY A 95 12.85 23.23 -33.15
CA GLY A 95 13.72 22.85 -34.27
C GLY A 95 13.15 22.89 -35.68
N ALA A 96 11.94 23.39 -35.92
CA ALA A 96 11.54 23.79 -37.27
C ALA A 96 11.87 25.28 -37.45
N ASN A 97 12.73 25.60 -38.42
CA ASN A 97 13.18 26.93 -38.85
C ASN A 97 14.53 27.38 -38.26
N ALA A 98 15.59 26.76 -38.78
CA ALA A 98 16.81 27.49 -39.08
C ALA A 98 17.13 27.20 -40.56
N ASP A 99 16.53 28.01 -41.44
CA ASP A 99 16.97 28.18 -42.84
C ASP A 99 18.35 28.85 -42.88
#